data_AF-A0A0D0CRU6-F1
#
_entry.id   AF-A0A0D0CRU6-F1
#
_cell.length_a   1.000
_cell.length_b   1.000
_cell.length_c   1.000
_cell.angle_alpha   90.00
_cell.angle_beta   90.00
_cell.angle_gamma   90.00
#
_symmetry.space_group_name_H-M   'P 1'
#
loop_
_entity.id
_entity.type
_entity.pdbx_description
1 polymer ?
#
loop_
_entity_poly.entity_id
_entity_poly.type
_entity_poly.pdbx_seq_one_letter_code
_entity_poly.pdbx_strand_id
1 'polypeptide(L)'
;MSVNIDIAQILQEVRISLQVVNNAMVERKRQREHARLIVYQALSIHPALDNLQLPSPFDSSFRKLFAIYSPSPRSKSWLKRLFSGQRDKHFKRLAPLGTIGTRATIMLILLWIIGNQLEDGAVENLISKVCESGIQLRATTRPQNVVGQEATDLATEIAKLRSVFVSLRKTIKKKLPLKQGYNPFQGIDFDATDEMPRPLNGLSWPHTLPEHQIIPYNICDDPDLLLHRVASGSVLIPESKLTELVVNWATTYYRLGKDVSREEDFDEKAYWNAHCRCDHNGSVWAE
;
A
#
# COMPACT_ATOMS: atom_id res chain seq x y z
N MET A 1 8.85 -37.93 58.54
CA MET A 1 8.33 -37.98 57.16
C MET A 1 9.34 -37.31 56.26
N SER A 2 10.10 -38.09 55.47
CA SER A 2 11.03 -37.55 54.47
C SER A 2 10.31 -37.43 53.13
N VAL A 3 10.24 -36.23 52.56
CA VAL A 3 9.74 -36.02 51.20
C VAL A 3 10.86 -36.41 50.24
N ASN A 4 10.69 -37.54 49.56
CA ASN A 4 11.65 -37.97 48.54
C ASN A 4 11.28 -37.27 47.24
N ILE A 5 11.99 -36.19 46.93
CA ILE A 5 11.79 -35.44 45.70
C ILE A 5 12.53 -36.18 44.58
N ASP A 6 11.78 -36.76 43.65
CA ASP A 6 12.35 -37.38 42.45
C ASP A 6 12.81 -36.29 41.48
N ILE A 7 14.08 -35.92 41.61
CA ILE A 7 14.76 -34.94 40.76
C ILE A 7 14.73 -35.39 39.29
N ALA A 8 14.75 -36.69 38.99
CA ALA A 8 14.72 -37.19 37.62
C ALA A 8 13.35 -36.95 36.97
N GLN A 9 12.27 -37.16 37.73
CA GLN A 9 10.91 -36.84 37.26
C GLN A 9 10.74 -35.35 36.98
N ILE A 10 11.22 -34.49 37.89
CA ILE A 10 11.15 -33.03 37.71
C ILE A 10 11.94 -32.59 36.47
N LEU A 11 13.14 -33.12 36.26
CA LEU A 11 13.96 -32.80 35.08
C LEU A 11 13.27 -33.23 33.77
N GLN A 12 12.60 -34.39 33.78
CA GLN A 12 11.84 -34.88 32.63
C GLN A 12 10.64 -33.98 32.33
N GLU A 13 9.88 -33.57 33.35
CA GLU A 13 8.74 -32.65 33.19
C GLU A 13 9.18 -31.27 32.68
N VAL A 14 10.30 -30.75 33.17
CA VAL A 14 10.90 -29.50 32.67
C VAL A 14 11.29 -29.65 31.20
N ARG A 15 11.92 -30.76 30.81
CA ARG A 15 12.31 -31.00 29.41
C ARG A 15 11.10 -31.07 28.47
N ILE A 16 10.04 -31.77 28.88
CA ILE A 16 8.79 -31.86 28.12
C ILE A 16 8.17 -30.46 27.98
N SER A 17 8.12 -29.69 29.07
CA SER A 17 7.59 -28.33 29.06
C SER A 17 8.37 -27.41 28.12
N LEU A 18 9.70 -27.47 28.15
CA LEU A 18 10.56 -26.72 27.23
C LEU A 18 10.34 -27.12 25.77
N GLN A 19 10.15 -28.42 25.50
CA GLN A 19 9.88 -28.91 24.16
C GLN A 19 8.52 -28.43 23.64
N VAL A 20 7.48 -28.45 24.46
CA VAL A 20 6.15 -27.91 24.13
C VAL A 20 6.23 -26.42 23.82
N VAL A 21 6.93 -25.65 24.66
CA VAL A 21 7.13 -24.20 24.46
C VAL A 21 7.90 -23.92 23.17
N ASN A 22 8.98 -24.67 22.91
CA ASN A 22 9.76 -24.51 21.68
C ASN A 22 8.93 -24.85 20.43
N ASN A 23 8.18 -25.95 20.45
CA ASN A 23 7.29 -26.33 19.35
C ASN A 23 6.22 -25.26 19.09
N ALA A 24 5.60 -24.72 20.15
CA ALA A 24 4.62 -23.65 20.03
C ALA A 24 5.24 -22.36 19.45
N MET A 25 6.49 -22.03 19.81
CA MET A 25 7.19 -20.88 19.24
C MET A 25 7.51 -21.06 17.75
N VAL A 26 7.98 -22.24 17.35
CA VAL A 26 8.24 -22.59 15.95
C VAL A 26 6.96 -22.50 15.13
N GLU A 27 5.87 -23.05 15.64
CA GLU A 27 4.58 -23.05 14.94
C GLU A 27 4.01 -21.64 14.80
N ARG A 28 4.04 -20.82 15.86
CA ARG A 28 3.66 -19.38 15.77
C ARG A 28 4.50 -18.63 14.75
N LYS A 29 5.79 -18.95 14.62
CA LYS A 29 6.67 -18.33 13.62
C LYS A 29 6.23 -18.72 12.21
N ARG A 30 5.96 -20.01 11.96
CA ARG A 30 5.46 -20.52 10.67
C ARG A 30 4.13 -19.89 10.30
N GLN A 31 3.17 -19.85 11.22
CA GLN A 31 1.86 -19.21 11.00
C GLN A 31 1.99 -17.74 10.64
N ARG A 32 2.87 -16.98 11.31
CA ARG A 32 3.15 -15.58 10.97
C ARG A 32 3.85 -15.41 9.63
N GLU A 33 4.68 -16.36 9.22
CA GLU A 33 5.32 -16.32 7.89
C GLU A 33 4.30 -16.64 6.80
N HIS A 34 3.45 -17.63 7.02
CA HIS A 34 2.36 -17.98 6.12
C HIS A 34 1.35 -16.84 5.96
N ALA A 35 0.88 -16.24 7.07
CA ALA A 35 -0.01 -15.09 7.04
C ALA A 35 0.57 -13.92 6.23
N ARG A 36 1.89 -13.66 6.36
CA ARG A 36 2.54 -12.62 5.55
C ARG A 36 2.54 -12.94 4.08
N LEU A 37 2.81 -14.20 3.72
CA LEU A 37 2.78 -14.62 2.32
C LEU A 37 1.38 -14.45 1.73
N ILE A 38 0.33 -14.78 2.47
CA ILE A 38 -1.06 -14.54 2.04
C ILE A 38 -1.28 -13.04 1.78
N VAL A 39 -0.90 -12.18 2.72
CA VAL A 39 -1.03 -10.72 2.55
C VAL A 39 -0.26 -10.22 1.33
N TYR A 40 0.99 -10.66 1.14
CA TYR A 40 1.80 -10.24 -0.01
C TYR A 40 1.21 -10.75 -1.33
N GLN A 41 0.69 -11.96 -1.36
CA GLN A 41 -0.03 -12.48 -2.52
C GLN A 41 -1.27 -11.64 -2.80
N ALA A 42 -2.10 -11.36 -1.80
CA ALA A 42 -3.30 -10.54 -1.92
C ALA A 42 -2.97 -9.14 -2.47
N LEU A 43 -1.96 -8.47 -1.91
CA LEU A 43 -1.48 -7.18 -2.41
C LEU A 43 -0.99 -7.27 -3.86
N SER A 44 -0.30 -8.36 -4.22
CA SER A 44 0.27 -8.54 -5.56
C SER A 44 -0.76 -8.79 -6.65
N ILE A 45 -1.97 -9.21 -6.31
CA ILE A 45 -3.03 -9.52 -7.29
C ILE A 45 -4.14 -8.47 -7.28
N HIS A 46 -3.94 -7.33 -6.61
CA HIS A 46 -4.93 -6.27 -6.59
C HIS A 46 -5.22 -5.73 -8.00
N PRO A 47 -6.50 -5.54 -8.41
CA PRO A 47 -6.87 -5.14 -9.77
C PRO A 47 -6.24 -3.81 -10.25
N ALA A 48 -6.01 -2.87 -9.32
CA ALA A 48 -5.31 -1.62 -9.63
C ALA A 48 -3.94 -1.87 -10.29
N LEU A 49 -3.23 -2.93 -9.89
CA LEU A 49 -1.90 -3.24 -10.40
C LEU A 49 -1.88 -3.64 -11.87
N ASP A 50 -3.01 -4.13 -12.40
CA ASP A 50 -3.12 -4.54 -13.80
C ASP A 50 -3.37 -3.34 -14.73
N ASN A 51 -3.81 -2.21 -14.15
CA ASN A 51 -4.01 -0.95 -14.85
C ASN A 51 -2.82 0.01 -14.69
N LEU A 52 -1.82 -0.37 -13.89
CA LEU A 52 -0.58 0.38 -13.79
C LEU A 52 0.19 0.27 -15.10
N GLN A 53 0.36 1.40 -15.78
CA GLN A 53 1.37 1.53 -16.83
C GLN A 53 2.71 1.82 -16.16
N LEU A 54 3.25 0.82 -15.48
CA LEU A 54 4.61 0.90 -14.97
C LEU A 54 5.52 1.15 -16.17
N PRO A 55 6.46 2.11 -16.07
CA PRO A 55 7.46 2.27 -17.11
C PRO A 55 8.13 0.92 -17.36
N SER A 56 8.45 0.62 -18.63
CA SER A 56 9.10 -0.65 -18.99
C SER A 56 10.29 -0.92 -18.06
N PRO A 57 10.62 -2.18 -17.71
CA PRO A 57 11.82 -2.48 -16.91
C PRO A 57 13.13 -2.02 -17.58
N PHE A 58 13.10 -1.74 -18.89
CA PHE A 58 14.18 -1.13 -19.66
C PHE A 58 14.11 0.41 -19.72
N ASP A 59 12.96 0.97 -19.35
CA ASP A 59 12.79 2.40 -19.14
C ASP A 59 13.54 2.81 -17.87
N SER A 60 14.37 3.84 -18.00
CA SER A 60 15.11 4.43 -16.87
C SER A 60 14.16 4.80 -15.72
N SER A 61 12.89 5.07 -16.03
CA SER A 61 11.82 5.44 -15.10
C SER A 61 11.42 4.33 -14.12
N PHE A 62 11.50 3.04 -14.51
CA PHE A 62 11.24 1.93 -13.59
C PHE A 62 12.40 1.72 -12.61
N ARG A 63 13.63 1.87 -13.10
CA ARG A 63 14.82 1.94 -12.23
C ARG A 63 14.78 3.19 -11.36
N LYS A 64 14.24 4.32 -11.83
CA LYS A 64 14.01 5.53 -11.03
C LYS A 64 13.01 5.21 -9.92
N LEU A 65 11.85 4.61 -10.21
CA LEU A 65 10.90 4.13 -9.20
C LEU A 65 11.61 3.23 -8.16
N PHE A 66 12.24 2.13 -8.57
CA PHE A 66 13.00 1.29 -7.63
C PHE A 66 14.16 2.01 -6.91
N ALA A 67 14.76 3.04 -7.51
CA ALA A 67 15.79 3.90 -6.92
C ALA A 67 15.25 5.06 -6.08
N ILE A 68 13.94 5.36 -6.13
CA ILE A 68 13.21 6.14 -5.12
C ILE A 68 13.15 5.29 -3.85
N TYR A 69 12.91 3.99 -4.00
CA TYR A 69 12.75 3.03 -2.89
C TYR A 69 14.07 2.38 -2.44
N SER A 70 15.15 2.55 -3.20
CA SER A 70 16.49 2.02 -2.91
C SER A 70 17.49 3.17 -2.71
N PRO A 71 18.13 3.30 -1.54
CA PRO A 71 19.13 4.34 -1.34
C PRO A 71 20.30 4.14 -2.32
N SER A 72 20.72 5.24 -2.97
CA SER A 72 21.81 5.24 -3.95
C SER A 72 23.07 4.53 -3.44
N PRO A 73 23.69 3.65 -4.25
CA PRO A 73 24.90 2.91 -3.89
C PRO A 73 26.16 3.78 -3.80
N ARG A 74 26.11 5.07 -4.18
CA ARG A 74 27.30 5.93 -4.32
C ARG A 74 27.67 6.80 -3.13
N SER A 75 26.90 6.83 -2.04
CA SER A 75 27.25 7.68 -0.88
C SER A 75 28.01 6.89 0.19
N LYS A 76 29.31 7.18 0.30
CA LYS A 76 30.32 6.55 1.18
C LYS A 76 30.24 6.99 2.65
N SER A 77 29.06 7.36 3.17
CA SER A 77 28.96 7.82 4.57
C SER A 77 28.67 6.65 5.50
N TRP A 78 29.52 6.45 6.49
CA TRP A 78 29.40 5.46 7.57
C TRP A 78 28.06 5.54 8.33
N LEU A 79 27.41 6.71 8.34
CA LEU A 79 26.04 6.90 8.85
C LEU A 79 25.01 6.04 8.10
N LYS A 80 25.25 5.66 6.84
CA LYS A 80 24.39 4.70 6.12
C LYS A 80 24.49 3.27 6.66
N ARG A 81 25.49 2.84 7.43
CA ARG A 81 25.42 1.49 8.07
C ARG A 81 24.37 1.45 9.18
N LEU A 82 24.13 2.58 9.87
CA LEU A 82 23.06 2.72 10.85
C LEU A 82 21.66 2.79 10.18
N PHE A 83 21.55 3.36 8.98
CA PHE A 83 20.25 3.48 8.27
C PHE A 83 19.98 2.43 7.17
N SER A 84 21.00 1.74 6.64
CA SER A 84 20.84 0.55 5.77
C SER A 84 20.54 -0.74 6.56
N GLY A 85 20.72 -0.69 7.89
CA GLY A 85 20.27 -1.71 8.84
C GLY A 85 18.75 -1.72 9.11
N GLN A 86 18.01 -0.73 8.62
CA GLN A 86 16.54 -0.68 8.71
C GLN A 86 15.87 -0.66 7.32
N ARG A 87 16.24 -1.59 6.41
CA ARG A 87 15.28 -1.99 5.37
C ARG A 87 14.05 -2.52 6.12
N ASP A 88 12.90 -1.88 5.93
CA ASP A 88 11.66 -2.34 6.55
C ASP A 88 11.53 -3.86 6.34
N LYS A 89 11.11 -4.57 7.39
CA LYS A 89 11.05 -6.03 7.37
C LYS A 89 10.16 -6.53 6.23
N HIS A 90 9.15 -5.76 5.84
CA HIS A 90 8.28 -6.10 4.73
C HIS A 90 9.01 -6.02 3.39
N PHE A 91 9.63 -4.89 3.04
CA PHE A 91 10.38 -4.75 1.78
C PHE A 91 11.52 -5.76 1.64
N LYS A 92 12.26 -6.03 2.72
CA LYS A 92 13.34 -7.04 2.70
C LYS A 92 12.81 -8.45 2.35
N ARG A 93 11.59 -8.77 2.79
CA ARG A 93 10.96 -10.09 2.59
C ARG A 93 10.23 -10.23 1.26
N LEU A 94 9.89 -9.11 0.63
CA LEU A 94 9.32 -9.10 -0.71
C LEU A 94 10.38 -9.32 -1.79
N ALA A 95 11.61 -8.83 -1.58
CA ALA A 95 12.71 -8.99 -2.54
C ALA A 95 12.92 -10.41 -3.10
N PRO A 96 12.90 -11.50 -2.30
CA PRO A 96 13.08 -12.86 -2.83
C PRO A 96 11.84 -13.45 -3.52
N LEU A 97 10.67 -12.80 -3.50
CA LEU A 97 9.41 -13.35 -4.03
C LEU A 97 9.19 -13.10 -5.53
N GLY A 98 10.22 -12.67 -6.27
CA GLY A 98 10.15 -12.44 -7.71
C GLY A 98 9.06 -11.44 -8.10
N THR A 99 8.21 -11.80 -9.07
CA THR A 99 7.14 -10.94 -9.60
C THR A 99 6.08 -10.59 -8.56
N ILE A 100 5.70 -11.55 -7.70
CA ILE A 100 4.80 -11.34 -6.56
C ILE A 100 5.39 -10.28 -5.63
N GLY A 101 6.68 -10.42 -5.32
CA GLY A 101 7.42 -9.49 -4.48
C GLY A 101 7.42 -8.07 -5.02
N THR A 102 7.69 -7.92 -6.32
CA THR A 102 7.69 -6.62 -7.01
C THR A 102 6.31 -5.98 -6.99
N ARG A 103 5.26 -6.72 -7.37
CA ARG A 103 3.88 -6.23 -7.42
C ARG A 103 3.36 -5.82 -6.02
N ALA A 104 3.63 -6.64 -5.01
CA ALA A 104 3.29 -6.29 -3.63
C ALA A 104 4.10 -5.09 -3.11
N THR A 105 5.36 -4.94 -3.51
CA THR A 105 6.18 -3.77 -3.15
C THR A 105 5.57 -2.49 -3.70
N ILE A 106 5.18 -2.51 -4.98
CA ILE A 106 4.49 -1.39 -5.65
C ILE A 106 3.21 -1.03 -4.91
N MET A 107 2.37 -2.02 -4.60
CA MET A 107 1.15 -1.79 -3.84
C MET A 107 1.45 -1.22 -2.45
N LEU A 108 2.43 -1.74 -1.71
CA LEU A 108 2.79 -1.21 -0.38
C LEU A 108 3.23 0.25 -0.41
N ILE A 109 3.90 0.67 -1.47
CA ILE A 109 4.28 2.06 -1.63
C ILE A 109 3.04 2.91 -1.93
N LEU A 110 2.16 2.46 -2.82
CA LEU A 110 0.91 3.16 -3.10
C LEU A 110 0.08 3.31 -1.82
N LEU A 111 -0.03 2.25 -1.01
CA LEU A 111 -0.64 2.29 0.31
C LEU A 111 0.09 3.20 1.30
N TRP A 112 1.42 3.33 1.20
CA TRP A 112 2.17 4.30 2.00
C TRP A 112 1.76 5.72 1.62
N ILE A 113 1.62 6.02 0.34
CA ILE A 113 1.30 7.39 -0.13
C ILE A 113 -0.11 7.78 0.25
N ILE A 114 -1.06 6.88 0.03
CA ILE A 114 -2.45 7.05 0.44
C ILE A 114 -2.54 7.13 1.97
N GLY A 115 -1.92 6.18 2.67
CA GLY A 115 -2.13 5.95 4.09
C GLY A 115 -1.28 6.78 5.05
N ASN A 116 -0.16 7.37 4.61
CA ASN A 116 0.79 7.99 5.55
C ASN A 116 0.17 9.18 6.32
N GLN A 117 -0.74 9.93 5.69
CA GLN A 117 -1.43 11.07 6.33
C GLN A 117 -2.75 10.70 7.01
N LEU A 118 -3.25 9.48 6.80
CA LEU A 118 -4.49 9.03 7.44
C LEU A 118 -4.28 8.73 8.93
N GLU A 119 -5.36 8.74 9.69
CA GLU A 119 -5.38 8.22 11.06
C GLU A 119 -5.04 6.72 11.09
N ASP A 120 -4.50 6.24 12.21
CA ASP A 120 -4.12 4.83 12.39
C ASP A 120 -5.27 3.85 12.07
N GLY A 121 -6.49 4.17 12.49
CA GLY A 121 -7.68 3.35 12.21
C GLY A 121 -8.01 3.29 10.71
N ALA A 122 -7.94 4.42 10.02
CA ALA A 122 -8.16 4.50 8.58
C ALA A 122 -7.10 3.73 7.78
N VAL A 123 -5.83 3.74 8.21
CA VAL A 123 -4.79 2.91 7.58
C VAL A 123 -5.05 1.42 7.76
N GLU A 124 -5.48 0.98 8.94
CA GLU A 124 -5.81 -0.44 9.17
C GLU A 124 -6.99 -0.87 8.29
N ASN A 125 -8.02 -0.03 8.17
CA ASN A 125 -9.17 -0.27 7.29
C ASN A 125 -8.75 -0.32 5.82
N LEU A 126 -7.92 0.62 5.35
CA LEU A 126 -7.38 0.63 4.00
C LEU A 126 -6.62 -0.68 3.68
N ILE A 127 -5.69 -1.09 4.55
CA ILE A 127 -4.95 -2.36 4.36
C ILE A 127 -5.93 -3.54 4.29
N SER A 128 -6.93 -3.57 5.17
CA SER A 128 -7.91 -4.65 5.24
C SER A 128 -8.70 -4.77 3.93
N LYS A 129 -9.30 -3.66 3.46
CA LYS A 129 -10.08 -3.63 2.22
C LYS A 129 -9.25 -4.07 1.00
N VAL A 130 -8.03 -3.58 0.89
CA VAL A 130 -7.12 -3.91 -0.23
C VAL A 130 -6.71 -5.39 -0.19
N CYS A 131 -6.47 -5.93 1.01
CA CYS A 131 -6.19 -7.36 1.14
C CYS A 131 -7.44 -8.22 0.88
N GLU A 132 -8.61 -7.77 1.31
CA GLU A 132 -9.88 -8.45 1.08
C GLU A 132 -10.15 -8.63 -0.42
N SER A 133 -10.04 -7.56 -1.22
CA SER A 133 -10.16 -7.62 -2.68
C SER A 133 -9.22 -8.67 -3.29
N GLY A 134 -7.96 -8.71 -2.84
CA GLY A 134 -7.00 -9.71 -3.31
C GLY A 134 -7.36 -11.14 -2.90
N ILE A 135 -7.79 -11.35 -1.65
CA ILE A 135 -8.17 -12.68 -1.14
C ILE A 135 -9.41 -13.19 -1.89
N GLN A 136 -10.42 -12.35 -2.11
CA GLN A 136 -11.62 -12.70 -2.88
C GLN A 136 -11.27 -13.11 -4.31
N LEU A 137 -10.37 -12.38 -4.98
CA LEU A 137 -9.92 -12.71 -6.33
C LEU A 137 -9.19 -14.07 -6.36
N ARG A 138 -8.36 -14.35 -5.35
CA ARG A 138 -7.67 -15.63 -5.20
C ARG A 138 -8.66 -16.78 -4.99
N ALA A 139 -9.70 -16.57 -4.18
CA ALA A 139 -10.75 -17.57 -3.96
C ALA A 139 -11.51 -17.89 -5.27
N THR A 140 -11.80 -16.85 -6.07
CA THR A 140 -12.54 -16.98 -7.34
C THR A 140 -11.72 -17.63 -8.46
N THR A 141 -10.40 -17.37 -8.49
CA THR A 141 -9.50 -17.89 -9.55
C THR A 141 -9.03 -19.33 -9.29
N ARG A 142 -9.35 -19.92 -8.14
CA ARG A 142 -8.88 -21.27 -7.78
C ARG A 142 -9.67 -22.32 -8.58
N PRO A 143 -9.01 -23.24 -9.30
CA PRO A 143 -9.71 -24.26 -10.08
C PRO A 143 -10.57 -25.14 -9.16
N GLN A 144 -11.87 -25.24 -9.47
CA GLN A 144 -12.91 -25.95 -8.71
C GLN A 144 -12.69 -27.47 -8.57
N ASN A 145 -11.62 -28.02 -9.14
CA ASN A 145 -11.33 -29.45 -9.16
C ASN A 145 -10.81 -30.01 -7.82
N VAL A 146 -10.72 -29.19 -6.76
CA VAL A 146 -10.43 -29.66 -5.40
C VAL A 146 -11.75 -29.73 -4.64
N VAL A 147 -12.53 -30.79 -4.95
CA VAL A 147 -13.70 -31.21 -4.20
C VAL A 147 -13.28 -31.42 -2.74
N GLY A 148 -13.81 -30.59 -1.82
CA GLY A 148 -13.71 -30.81 -0.38
C GLY A 148 -13.03 -29.72 0.46
N GLN A 149 -12.55 -28.61 -0.11
CA GLN A 149 -12.06 -27.49 0.72
C GLN A 149 -13.22 -26.59 1.15
N GLU A 150 -13.55 -26.69 2.44
CA GLU A 150 -14.45 -25.81 3.18
C GLU A 150 -14.32 -24.37 2.68
N ALA A 151 -15.46 -23.72 2.41
CA ALA A 151 -15.52 -22.27 2.28
C ALA A 151 -15.08 -21.68 3.62
N THR A 152 -13.76 -21.53 3.79
CA THR A 152 -13.20 -20.85 4.94
C THR A 152 -13.77 -19.45 4.91
N ASP A 153 -14.57 -19.14 5.92
CA ASP A 153 -15.17 -17.83 6.11
C ASP A 153 -14.07 -16.76 5.95
N LEU A 154 -14.30 -15.85 5.00
CA LEU A 154 -13.38 -14.78 4.64
C LEU A 154 -13.03 -13.94 5.88
N ALA A 155 -14.00 -13.73 6.78
CA ALA A 155 -13.77 -13.00 8.02
C ALA A 155 -12.78 -13.74 8.93
N THR A 156 -12.87 -15.07 9.00
CA THR A 156 -11.94 -15.91 9.75
C THR A 156 -10.53 -15.91 9.13
N GLU A 157 -10.41 -15.87 7.80
CA GLU A 157 -9.10 -15.72 7.14
C GLU A 157 -8.49 -14.35 7.44
N ILE A 158 -9.26 -13.27 7.28
CA ILE A 158 -8.84 -11.89 7.58
C ILE A 158 -8.42 -11.74 9.05
N ALA A 159 -9.15 -12.33 9.99
CA ALA A 159 -8.81 -12.28 11.41
C ALA A 159 -7.41 -12.86 11.71
N LYS A 160 -7.01 -13.94 11.00
CA LYS A 160 -5.68 -14.54 11.13
C LYS A 160 -4.56 -13.61 10.61
N LEU A 161 -4.88 -12.70 9.69
CA LEU A 161 -3.93 -11.77 9.08
C LEU A 161 -3.72 -10.49 9.90
N ARG A 162 -4.56 -10.21 10.90
CA ARG A 162 -4.55 -8.95 11.67
C ARG A 162 -3.19 -8.57 12.22
N SER A 163 -2.41 -9.53 12.71
CA SER A 163 -1.05 -9.26 13.22
C SER A 163 -0.09 -8.73 12.14
N VAL A 164 -0.31 -9.11 10.87
CA VAL A 164 0.42 -8.60 9.72
C VAL A 164 -0.07 -7.21 9.35
N PHE A 165 -1.37 -6.95 9.40
CA PHE A 165 -1.94 -5.60 9.15
C PHE A 165 -1.41 -4.58 10.15
N VAL A 166 -1.36 -4.91 11.44
CA VAL A 166 -0.75 -4.03 12.46
C VAL A 166 0.72 -3.74 12.16
N SER A 167 1.45 -4.74 11.65
CA SER A 167 2.85 -4.56 11.25
C SER A 167 2.97 -3.65 10.02
N LEU A 168 2.10 -3.84 9.01
CA LEU A 168 2.06 -3.01 7.81
C LEU A 168 1.63 -1.57 8.11
N ARG A 169 0.67 -1.36 9.01
CA ARG A 169 0.25 -0.04 9.49
C ARG A 169 1.44 0.73 10.03
N LYS A 170 2.26 0.10 10.88
CA LYS A 170 3.49 0.71 11.39
C LYS A 170 4.49 1.05 10.29
N THR A 171 4.55 0.24 9.23
CA THR A 171 5.38 0.52 8.05
C THR A 171 4.83 1.68 7.23
N ILE A 172 3.51 1.76 7.03
CA ILE A 172 2.83 2.84 6.29
C ILE A 172 2.98 4.17 7.02
N LYS A 173 2.81 4.19 8.35
CA LYS A 173 2.96 5.40 9.17
C LYS A 173 4.41 5.82 9.40
N LYS A 174 5.38 4.97 9.06
CA LYS A 174 6.79 5.32 9.17
C LYS A 174 7.15 6.23 8.01
N LYS A 175 7.81 7.36 8.30
CA LYS A 175 8.42 8.20 7.25
C LYS A 175 9.39 7.34 6.44
N LEU A 176 9.03 7.05 5.18
CA LEU A 176 9.95 6.41 4.27
C LEU A 176 11.01 7.43 3.84
N PRO A 177 12.30 7.04 3.81
CA PRO A 177 13.37 7.91 3.33
C PRO A 177 13.34 7.97 1.80
N LEU A 178 12.25 8.48 1.24
CA LEU A 178 12.17 8.81 -0.17
C LEU A 178 13.16 9.96 -0.46
N LYS A 179 13.67 10.00 -1.68
CA LYS A 179 14.49 11.12 -2.14
C LYS A 179 13.65 12.40 -2.15
N GLN A 180 14.29 13.53 -1.86
CA GLN A 180 13.71 14.85 -2.10
C GLN A 180 13.24 14.96 -3.56
N GLY A 181 12.06 15.54 -3.80
CA GLY A 181 11.46 15.54 -5.14
C GLY A 181 10.81 14.22 -5.56
N TYR A 182 10.56 13.28 -4.63
CA TYR A 182 9.75 12.08 -4.90
C TYR A 182 8.75 11.76 -3.78
N ASN A 183 8.86 12.46 -2.65
CA ASN A 183 7.86 12.43 -1.60
C ASN A 183 6.85 13.54 -1.89
N PRO A 184 5.56 13.24 -2.12
CA PRO A 184 4.56 14.28 -2.35
C PRO A 184 4.37 15.20 -1.15
N PHE A 185 4.88 14.82 0.03
CA PHE A 185 4.82 15.56 1.28
C PHE A 185 6.14 16.28 1.64
N GLN A 186 7.15 16.27 0.76
CA GLN A 186 8.40 17.02 0.96
C GLN A 186 8.50 18.11 -0.10
N GLY A 187 8.19 19.34 0.28
CA GLY A 187 8.30 20.55 -0.52
C GLY A 187 8.04 21.78 0.34
N ILE A 188 8.24 22.97 -0.22
CA ILE A 188 7.83 24.24 0.41
C ILE A 188 6.29 24.33 0.47
N ASP A 189 5.61 23.49 -0.32
CA ASP A 189 4.19 23.56 -0.64
C ASP A 189 3.31 22.58 0.16
N PHE A 190 3.76 22.02 1.30
CA PHE A 190 2.88 21.21 2.15
C PHE A 190 2.88 21.75 3.59
N ASP A 191 1.74 22.30 4.02
CA ASP A 191 1.47 22.74 5.40
C ASP A 191 0.23 21.99 5.96
N ALA A 192 0.07 21.95 7.28
CA ALA A 192 -1.08 21.33 7.94
C ALA A 192 -2.44 21.91 7.46
N THR A 193 -2.45 23.16 6.99
CA THR A 193 -3.65 23.78 6.39
C THR A 193 -4.07 23.17 5.06
N ASP A 194 -3.17 22.44 4.39
CA ASP A 194 -3.42 21.78 3.10
C ASP A 194 -4.34 20.55 3.20
N GLU A 195 -4.64 20.12 4.43
CA GLU A 195 -5.66 19.12 4.75
C GLU A 195 -7.08 19.69 4.70
N MET A 196 -7.25 21.02 4.72
CA MET A 196 -8.57 21.65 4.72
C MET A 196 -9.22 21.60 3.32
N PRO A 197 -10.55 21.38 3.25
CA PRO A 197 -11.28 21.47 2.00
C PRO A 197 -11.14 22.85 1.35
N ARG A 198 -10.85 22.87 0.05
CA ARG A 198 -10.77 24.07 -0.78
C ARG A 198 -12.08 24.23 -1.54
N PRO A 199 -12.72 25.41 -1.48
CA PRO A 199 -13.94 25.65 -2.25
C PRO A 199 -13.69 25.42 -3.74
N LEU A 200 -14.66 24.86 -4.46
CA LEU A 200 -14.60 24.56 -5.91
C LEU A 200 -14.48 25.80 -6.82
N ASN A 201 -14.47 26.99 -6.22
CA ASN A 201 -14.44 28.27 -6.91
C ASN A 201 -13.22 28.37 -7.84
N GLY A 202 -13.46 28.41 -9.16
CA GLY A 202 -12.43 28.63 -10.18
C GLY A 202 -12.22 27.51 -11.21
N LEU A 203 -12.92 26.36 -11.07
CA LEU A 203 -12.80 25.25 -12.02
C LEU A 203 -13.76 25.41 -13.21
N SER A 204 -13.31 26.02 -14.31
CA SER A 204 -14.24 26.44 -15.38
C SER A 204 -14.91 25.30 -16.14
N TRP A 205 -14.29 24.13 -16.26
CA TRP A 205 -14.81 23.04 -17.10
C TRP A 205 -15.50 21.90 -16.34
N PRO A 206 -15.11 21.47 -15.12
CA PRO A 206 -15.84 20.38 -14.46
C PRO A 206 -17.29 20.76 -14.19
N HIS A 207 -17.61 22.05 -14.05
CA HIS A 207 -18.97 22.56 -13.91
C HIS A 207 -19.83 22.43 -15.18
N THR A 208 -19.24 22.11 -16.33
CA THR A 208 -20.01 21.79 -17.55
C THR A 208 -20.44 20.33 -17.59
N LEU A 209 -19.86 19.47 -16.75
CA LEU A 209 -20.27 18.09 -16.62
C LEU A 209 -21.58 17.97 -15.83
N PRO A 210 -22.44 16.99 -16.16
CA PRO A 210 -23.56 16.62 -15.32
C PRO A 210 -23.12 16.30 -13.88
N GLU A 211 -23.91 16.69 -12.88
CA GLU A 211 -23.58 16.48 -11.46
C GLU A 211 -23.22 15.03 -11.11
N HIS A 212 -23.87 14.05 -11.74
CA HIS A 212 -23.61 12.62 -11.52
C HIS A 212 -22.24 12.13 -12.06
N GLN A 213 -21.57 12.93 -12.89
CA GLN A 213 -20.24 12.65 -13.42
C GLN A 213 -19.13 13.29 -12.58
N ILE A 214 -19.49 14.17 -11.63
CA ILE A 214 -18.55 14.85 -10.76
C ILE A 214 -18.52 14.09 -9.43
N ILE A 215 -17.36 13.56 -9.05
CA ILE A 215 -17.16 12.86 -7.80
C ILE A 215 -16.21 13.70 -6.94
N PRO A 216 -16.73 14.46 -5.96
CA PRO A 216 -15.89 15.11 -4.95
C PRO A 216 -15.09 14.04 -4.23
N TYR A 217 -13.79 14.25 -4.10
CA TYR A 217 -12.88 13.26 -3.57
C TYR A 217 -11.99 13.83 -2.47
N ASN A 218 -12.05 13.20 -1.31
CA ASN A 218 -11.14 13.42 -0.21
C ASN A 218 -10.50 12.10 0.21
N ILE A 219 -9.16 12.05 0.16
CA ILE A 219 -8.36 10.89 0.54
C ILE A 219 -8.61 10.45 1.99
N CYS A 220 -8.99 11.38 2.87
CA CYS A 220 -9.25 11.08 4.28
C CYS A 220 -10.59 10.36 4.49
N ASP A 221 -11.57 10.63 3.63
CA ASP A 221 -12.93 10.08 3.74
C ASP A 221 -13.06 8.74 3.00
N ASP A 222 -12.47 8.62 1.80
CA ASP A 222 -12.50 7.39 0.99
C ASP A 222 -11.10 6.99 0.47
N PRO A 223 -10.18 6.56 1.36
CA PRO A 223 -8.77 6.35 1.00
C PRO A 223 -8.54 5.26 -0.05
N ASP A 224 -9.47 4.32 -0.21
CA ASP A 224 -9.35 3.24 -1.18
C ASP A 224 -9.87 3.59 -2.57
N LEU A 225 -10.54 4.73 -2.78
CA LEU A 225 -11.15 5.08 -4.07
C LEU A 225 -10.15 5.05 -5.24
N LEU A 226 -8.92 5.53 -5.05
CA LEU A 226 -7.88 5.51 -6.09
C LEU A 226 -7.39 4.11 -6.46
N LEU A 227 -7.69 3.11 -5.62
CA LEU A 227 -7.37 1.71 -5.84
C LEU A 227 -8.51 0.95 -6.51
N HIS A 228 -9.64 1.61 -6.78
CA HIS A 228 -10.77 1.04 -7.49
C HIS A 228 -10.97 1.71 -8.84
N ARG A 229 -11.55 0.95 -9.78
CA ARG A 229 -11.95 1.53 -11.05
C ARG A 229 -13.19 2.37 -10.81
N VAL A 230 -13.12 3.65 -11.17
CA VAL A 230 -14.25 4.56 -11.09
C VAL A 230 -15.12 4.39 -12.34
N ALA A 231 -16.44 4.63 -12.23
CA ALA A 231 -17.37 4.48 -13.33
C ALA A 231 -16.95 5.31 -14.56
N SER A 232 -17.07 4.73 -15.75
CA SER A 232 -16.83 5.44 -17.01
C SER A 232 -17.70 6.69 -17.10
N GLY A 233 -17.15 7.78 -17.62
CA GLY A 233 -17.80 9.08 -17.68
C GLY A 233 -17.66 9.94 -16.41
N SER A 234 -17.04 9.45 -15.33
CA SER A 234 -16.88 10.22 -14.08
C SER A 234 -15.48 10.83 -13.92
N VAL A 235 -15.42 11.96 -13.21
CA VAL A 235 -14.20 12.72 -12.91
C VAL A 235 -14.10 12.96 -11.41
N LEU A 236 -12.98 12.55 -10.83
CA LEU A 236 -12.63 12.83 -9.45
C LEU A 236 -12.19 14.29 -9.30
N ILE A 237 -12.78 15.01 -8.34
CA ILE A 237 -12.37 16.37 -8.01
C ILE A 237 -11.76 16.38 -6.60
N PRO A 238 -10.44 16.55 -6.46
CA PRO A 238 -9.79 16.66 -5.17
C PRO A 238 -10.36 17.83 -4.35
N GLU A 239 -10.83 17.54 -3.15
CA GLU A 239 -11.39 18.54 -2.24
C GLU A 239 -10.31 19.25 -1.41
N SER A 240 -9.15 18.61 -1.21
CA SER A 240 -8.02 19.18 -0.47
C SER A 240 -6.74 19.11 -1.30
N LYS A 241 -5.75 19.96 -0.99
CA LYS A 241 -4.45 19.91 -1.64
C LYS A 241 -3.73 18.59 -1.33
N LEU A 242 -3.92 18.07 -0.11
CA LEU A 242 -3.42 16.75 0.23
C LEU A 242 -3.92 15.69 -0.76
N THR A 243 -5.23 15.66 -1.00
CA THR A 243 -5.82 14.71 -1.96
C THR A 243 -5.27 14.94 -3.36
N GLU A 244 -5.16 16.20 -3.76
CA GLU A 244 -4.61 16.55 -5.07
C GLU A 244 -3.16 16.08 -5.25
N LEU A 245 -2.30 16.29 -4.25
CA LEU A 245 -0.91 15.82 -4.27
C LEU A 245 -0.84 14.29 -4.41
N VAL A 246 -1.71 13.55 -3.71
CA VAL A 246 -1.77 12.09 -3.80
C VAL A 246 -2.23 11.64 -5.19
N VAL A 247 -3.28 12.29 -5.74
CA VAL A 247 -3.80 12.01 -7.08
C VAL A 247 -2.73 12.29 -8.14
N ASN A 248 -2.12 13.48 -8.11
CA ASN A 248 -1.04 13.88 -9.02
C ASN A 248 0.16 12.93 -8.95
N TRP A 249 0.51 12.48 -7.75
CA TRP A 249 1.59 11.53 -7.59
C TRP A 249 1.20 10.17 -8.22
N ALA A 250 -0.04 9.69 -8.02
CA ALA A 250 -0.52 8.44 -8.61
C ALA A 250 -0.64 8.50 -10.14
N THR A 251 -1.05 9.63 -10.72
CA THR A 251 -1.04 9.82 -12.18
C THR A 251 0.39 9.87 -12.73
N THR A 252 1.27 10.66 -12.11
CA THR A 252 2.63 10.90 -12.62
C THR A 252 3.52 9.67 -12.53
N TYR A 253 3.54 9.00 -11.38
CA TYR A 253 4.51 7.93 -11.10
C TYR A 253 3.97 6.53 -11.38
N TYR A 254 2.67 6.34 -11.26
CA TYR A 254 2.02 5.05 -11.45
C TYR A 254 1.19 4.96 -12.72
N ARG A 255 0.84 6.11 -13.34
CA ARG A 255 -0.07 6.18 -14.49
C ARG A 255 -1.35 5.38 -14.25
N LEU A 256 -1.80 5.35 -12.99
CA LEU A 256 -2.98 4.58 -12.61
C LEU A 256 -4.23 5.26 -13.15
N GLY A 257 -4.31 6.58 -13.08
CA GLY A 257 -5.38 7.36 -13.70
C GLY A 257 -4.85 8.44 -14.64
N LYS A 258 -5.76 9.29 -15.10
CA LYS A 258 -5.48 10.40 -16.02
C LYS A 258 -5.89 11.73 -15.40
N ASP A 259 -4.98 12.71 -15.48
CA ASP A 259 -5.32 14.10 -15.19
C ASP A 259 -6.03 14.69 -16.40
N VAL A 260 -7.22 15.24 -16.18
CA VAL A 260 -8.09 15.80 -17.22
C VAL A 260 -8.24 17.30 -16.96
N SER A 261 -7.70 18.10 -17.87
CA SER A 261 -7.79 19.57 -17.77
C SER A 261 -8.93 20.15 -18.61
N ARG A 262 -9.48 19.34 -19.53
CA ARG A 262 -10.59 19.68 -20.43
C ARG A 262 -11.42 18.44 -20.76
N GLU A 263 -12.58 18.65 -21.37
CA GLU A 263 -13.46 17.57 -21.81
C GLU A 263 -12.77 16.65 -22.84
N GLU A 264 -11.94 17.20 -23.73
CA GLU A 264 -11.23 16.40 -24.75
C GLU A 264 -10.13 15.50 -24.16
N ASP A 265 -9.67 15.81 -22.94
CA ASP A 265 -8.69 14.98 -22.25
C ASP A 265 -9.35 13.74 -21.62
N PHE A 266 -10.67 13.65 -21.60
CA PHE A 266 -11.38 12.53 -21.00
C PHE A 266 -10.99 11.18 -21.62
N ASP A 267 -10.73 10.18 -20.78
CA ASP A 267 -10.41 8.83 -21.23
C ASP A 267 -11.28 7.78 -20.55
N GLU A 268 -12.22 7.19 -21.31
CA GLU A 268 -13.11 6.13 -20.83
C GLU A 268 -12.37 4.85 -20.41
N LYS A 269 -11.14 4.65 -20.90
CA LYS A 269 -10.31 3.50 -20.60
C LYS A 269 -9.40 3.72 -19.40
N ALA A 270 -9.25 4.97 -18.93
CA ALA A 270 -8.50 5.25 -17.72
C ALA A 270 -9.13 4.53 -16.52
N TYR A 271 -8.30 4.18 -15.53
CA TYR A 271 -8.80 3.56 -14.30
C TYR A 271 -9.69 4.52 -13.51
N TRP A 272 -9.33 5.80 -13.55
CA TRP A 272 -10.14 6.94 -13.14
C TRP A 272 -9.60 8.18 -13.87
N ASN A 273 -10.48 9.15 -14.09
CA ASN A 273 -10.11 10.49 -14.54
C ASN A 273 -10.18 11.42 -13.32
N ALA A 274 -9.23 12.33 -13.16
CA ALA A 274 -9.24 13.32 -12.10
C ALA A 274 -8.91 14.70 -12.65
N HIS A 275 -9.53 15.75 -12.10
CA HIS A 275 -9.18 17.11 -12.44
C HIS A 275 -8.39 17.74 -11.30
N CYS A 276 -7.07 17.81 -11.46
CA CYS A 276 -6.21 18.46 -10.48
C CYS A 276 -6.09 19.95 -10.77
N ARG A 277 -6.12 20.78 -9.72
CA ARG A 277 -5.98 22.22 -9.82
C ARG A 277 -4.51 22.54 -9.99
N CYS A 278 -4.01 22.48 -11.21
CA CYS A 278 -2.66 22.90 -11.51
C CYS A 278 -2.44 24.35 -11.08
N ASP A 279 -1.99 24.57 -9.84
CA ASP A 279 -1.38 25.82 -9.39
C ASP A 279 -0.13 25.96 -10.27
N HIS A 280 -0.25 26.67 -11.39
CA HIS A 280 0.78 26.90 -12.40
C HIS A 280 1.91 27.79 -11.85
N ASN A 281 2.51 27.41 -10.72
CA ASN A 281 3.88 27.77 -10.43
C ASN A 281 4.75 26.63 -10.92
N GLY A 282 5.28 26.85 -12.12
CA GLY A 282 5.87 25.85 -13.01
C GLY A 282 6.87 24.88 -12.38
N SER A 283 6.96 23.73 -13.02
CA SER A 283 8.23 23.01 -13.21
C SER A 283 9.06 22.80 -11.95
N VAL A 284 8.65 21.88 -11.07
CA VAL A 284 9.55 21.33 -10.04
C VAL A 284 9.84 19.84 -10.25
N TRP A 285 9.14 19.16 -11.16
CA TRP A 285 9.31 17.71 -11.38
C TRP A 285 10.08 17.34 -12.66
N ALA A 286 10.69 18.32 -13.34
CA ALA A 286 11.50 18.12 -14.52
C ALA A 286 13.00 18.21 -14.21
N GLU A 287 13.54 17.26 -13.42
CA GLU A 287 14.98 16.89 -13.41
C GLU A 287 15.17 15.37 -13.19
#